data_AF-A0A3M6K9E9-F1
#
_entry.id   AF-A0A3M6K9E9-F1
#
_cell.length_a   1.000
_cell.length_b   1.000
_cell.length_c   1.000
_cell.angle_alpha   90.00
_cell.angle_beta   90.00
_cell.angle_gamma   90.00
#
_symmetry.space_group_name_H-M   'P 1'
#
loop_
_entity.id
_entity.type
_entity.pdbx_description
1 polymer ?
#
loop_
_entity_poly.entity_id
_entity_poly.type
_entity_poly.pdbx_seq_one_letter_code
_entity_poly.pdbx_strand_id
1 'polypeptide(L)'
;MPLLLLLVVSPVFGQLSDKTGLLTRLDVNTSGHTFEVVTVSNFEILDHEFDKNEKRLTIFIKSGLEDNLGEVTIPQNLLGGNFTFQINDVESIQKFKSSERISFITLNFTGIGENKVDIIGTDVLVGVKEIVEVVPDEVTYEDPGGGCLIATATFGSELAPQVQQLRELRDDKLLQTEYGKSFMDSFNAFYYLVSPQMADYQRENPAFNELVKVGITPMITTLSLMDYAQTDSEIISIGISLIILNVGMYLGLPAIVIMGIKRI
;
A
#
# COMPACT_ATOMS: atom_id res chain seq x y z
N MET A 1 2.86 36.01 11.87
CA MET A 1 3.38 35.82 10.51
C MET A 1 4.53 34.83 10.58
N PRO A 2 4.27 33.51 10.59
CA PRO A 2 5.33 32.52 10.63
C PRO A 2 5.83 32.22 9.22
N LEU A 3 7.14 32.16 9.12
CA LEU A 3 7.95 31.98 7.92
C LEU A 3 7.87 30.52 7.49
N LEU A 4 7.24 30.24 6.34
CA LEU A 4 7.17 28.92 5.73
C LEU A 4 8.54 28.62 5.09
N LEU A 5 9.31 27.71 5.70
CA LEU A 5 10.59 27.23 5.16
C LEU A 5 10.29 26.22 4.05
N LEU A 6 10.29 26.68 2.79
CA LEU A 6 10.24 25.82 1.61
C LEU A 6 11.60 25.12 1.44
N LEU A 7 11.66 23.84 1.81
CA LEU A 7 12.77 22.94 1.47
C LEU A 7 12.71 22.67 -0.04
N VAL A 8 13.43 23.49 -0.82
CA VAL A 8 13.72 23.20 -2.23
C VAL A 8 14.79 22.13 -2.26
N VAL A 9 14.40 20.89 -2.52
CA VAL A 9 15.34 19.82 -2.83
C VAL A 9 15.84 20.09 -4.24
N SER A 10 17.04 20.67 -4.38
CA SER A 10 17.73 20.75 -5.66
C SER A 10 18.15 19.34 -6.09
N PRO A 11 17.84 18.90 -7.32
CA PRO A 11 18.41 17.67 -7.84
C PRO A 11 19.92 17.87 -7.97
N VAL A 12 20.68 17.09 -7.20
CA VAL A 12 22.13 16.95 -7.39
C VAL A 12 22.32 16.11 -8.65
N PHE A 13 22.53 16.77 -9.79
CA PHE A 13 22.93 16.10 -11.03
C PHE A 13 24.35 15.54 -10.85
N GLY A 14 24.45 14.23 -10.66
CA GLY A 14 25.68 13.50 -10.94
C GLY A 14 26.02 13.61 -12.43
N GLN A 15 27.32 13.56 -12.75
CA GLN A 15 27.83 13.68 -14.12
C GLN A 15 27.07 12.75 -15.08
N LEU A 16 26.34 13.34 -16.02
CA LEU A 16 25.73 12.66 -17.15
C LEU A 16 26.83 12.02 -17.99
N SER A 17 26.81 10.68 -18.06
CA SER A 17 27.54 9.94 -19.08
C SER A 17 26.87 10.17 -20.43
N ASP A 18 27.68 10.55 -21.42
CA ASP A 18 27.30 11.14 -22.72
C ASP A 18 26.71 10.12 -23.73
N LYS A 19 25.98 9.11 -23.23
CA LYS A 19 25.17 8.18 -24.04
C LYS A 19 23.78 8.20 -23.43
N THR A 20 22.76 8.58 -24.20
CA THR A 20 21.37 8.55 -23.75
C THR A 20 21.02 7.14 -23.30
N GLY A 21 21.09 6.88 -22.00
CA GLY A 21 20.79 5.57 -21.42
C GLY A 21 19.30 5.30 -21.50
N LEU A 22 18.95 4.08 -21.88
CA LEU A 22 17.59 3.56 -21.83
C LEU A 22 17.18 3.46 -20.36
N LEU A 23 16.23 4.30 -19.96
CA LEU A 23 15.61 4.25 -18.64
C LEU A 23 14.52 3.17 -18.64
N THR A 24 14.67 2.16 -17.80
CA THR A 24 13.66 1.10 -17.61
C THR A 24 13.34 0.93 -16.14
N ARG A 25 12.05 0.86 -15.81
CA ARG A 25 11.52 0.61 -14.46
C ARG A 25 11.06 -0.84 -14.37
N LEU A 26 11.51 -1.55 -13.34
CA LEU A 26 11.22 -2.94 -13.09
C LEU A 26 10.40 -3.02 -11.80
N ASP A 27 9.16 -3.48 -11.92
CA ASP A 27 8.28 -3.68 -10.76
C ASP A 27 8.54 -5.06 -10.16
N VAL A 28 9.24 -5.11 -9.03
CA VAL A 28 9.55 -6.33 -8.31
C VAL A 28 8.46 -6.60 -7.29
N ASN A 29 7.63 -7.60 -7.57
CA ASN A 29 6.55 -8.03 -6.67
C ASN A 29 7.04 -9.17 -5.78
N THR A 30 7.12 -8.93 -4.47
CA THR A 30 7.51 -9.96 -3.51
C THR A 30 6.86 -9.70 -2.15
N SER A 31 6.44 -10.79 -1.48
CA SER A 31 5.85 -10.70 -0.14
C SER A 31 4.68 -9.70 -0.05
N GLY A 32 3.87 -9.63 -1.12
CA GLY A 32 2.72 -8.72 -1.28
C GLY A 32 3.04 -7.24 -1.50
N HIS A 33 4.31 -6.87 -1.65
CA HIS A 33 4.75 -5.50 -1.93
C HIS A 33 5.32 -5.38 -3.34
N THR A 34 5.13 -4.21 -3.95
CA THR A 34 5.75 -3.84 -5.22
C THR A 34 6.89 -2.85 -4.95
N PHE A 35 8.09 -3.18 -5.42
CA PHE A 35 9.27 -2.36 -5.32
C PHE A 35 9.75 -1.93 -6.71
N GLU A 36 9.91 -0.62 -6.92
CA GLU A 36 10.43 -0.09 -8.18
C GLU A 36 11.96 -0.16 -8.18
N VAL A 37 12.53 -0.96 -9.07
CA VAL A 37 13.95 -0.95 -9.41
C VAL A 37 14.15 -0.15 -10.69
N VAL A 38 15.04 0.83 -10.67
CA VAL A 38 15.25 1.73 -11.80
C VAL A 38 16.59 1.44 -12.45
N THR A 39 16.61 1.30 -13.77
CA THR A 39 17.82 1.04 -14.55
C THR A 39 18.04 2.10 -15.61
N VAL A 40 19.29 2.47 -15.85
CA VAL A 40 19.72 3.34 -16.95
C VAL A 40 20.88 2.66 -17.66
N SER A 41 20.74 2.26 -18.92
CA SER A 41 21.77 1.45 -19.59
C SER A 41 21.87 1.67 -21.09
N ASN A 42 22.94 1.16 -21.70
CA ASN A 42 23.10 1.14 -23.16
C ASN A 42 22.57 -0.15 -23.82
N PHE A 43 21.81 -0.96 -23.09
CA PHE A 43 21.24 -2.24 -23.52
C PHE A 43 19.74 -2.30 -23.20
N GLU A 44 19.03 -3.23 -23.83
CA GLU A 44 17.59 -3.43 -23.60
C GLU A 44 17.38 -4.44 -22.46
N ILE A 45 16.42 -4.17 -21.58
CA ILE A 45 15.98 -5.14 -20.57
C ILE A 45 14.76 -5.89 -21.12
N LEU A 46 14.87 -7.21 -21.20
CA LEU A 46 13.82 -8.08 -21.71
C LEU A 46 12.83 -8.47 -20.62
N ASP A 47 13.35 -8.85 -19.45
CA ASP A 47 12.55 -9.35 -18.33
C ASP A 47 13.35 -9.29 -17.02
N HIS A 48 12.67 -9.52 -15.89
CA HIS A 48 13.29 -9.61 -14.57
C HIS A 48 12.62 -10.66 -13.69
N GLU A 49 13.42 -11.31 -12.85
CA GLU A 49 12.97 -12.27 -11.85
C GLU A 49 13.53 -11.90 -10.48
N PHE A 50 12.78 -12.16 -9.41
CA PHE A 50 13.24 -11.96 -8.05
C PHE A 50 13.00 -13.21 -7.20
N ASP A 51 14.09 -13.81 -6.74
CA ASP A 51 14.06 -14.92 -5.79
C ASP A 51 14.37 -14.40 -4.39
N LYS A 52 13.35 -14.43 -3.52
CA LYS A 52 13.48 -13.99 -2.13
C LYS A 52 14.39 -14.90 -1.30
N ASN A 53 14.30 -16.22 -1.49
CA ASN A 53 15.04 -17.20 -0.69
C ASN A 53 16.53 -17.13 -1.01
N GLU A 54 16.83 -16.95 -2.29
CA GLU A 54 18.19 -16.83 -2.80
C GLU A 54 18.69 -15.38 -2.79
N LYS A 55 17.84 -14.43 -2.38
CA LYS A 55 18.14 -13.00 -2.28
C LYS A 55 18.69 -12.44 -3.58
N ARG A 56 18.09 -12.84 -4.69
CA ARG A 56 18.60 -12.60 -6.04
C ARG A 56 17.59 -11.83 -6.88
N LEU A 57 18.04 -10.72 -7.47
CA LEU A 57 17.38 -10.07 -8.59
C LEU A 57 18.11 -10.46 -9.88
N THR A 58 17.41 -11.13 -10.78
CA THR A 58 17.90 -11.51 -12.10
C THR A 58 17.33 -10.56 -13.15
N ILE A 59 18.19 -10.02 -14.01
CA ILE A 59 17.82 -9.13 -15.10
C ILE A 59 18.26 -9.77 -16.42
N PHE A 60 17.30 -10.01 -17.31
CA PHE A 60 17.56 -10.53 -18.64
C PHE A 60 17.74 -9.36 -19.61
N ILE A 61 18.88 -9.34 -20.28
CA ILE A 61 19.34 -8.19 -21.06
C ILE A 61 19.58 -8.63 -22.49
N LYS A 62 19.24 -7.78 -23.45
CA LYS A 62 19.67 -7.90 -24.84
C LYS A 62 20.60 -6.76 -25.20
N SER A 63 21.86 -7.11 -25.49
CA SER A 63 22.84 -6.15 -25.95
C SER A 63 23.07 -6.22 -27.46
N GLY A 64 23.12 -5.04 -28.09
CA GLY A 64 23.61 -4.88 -29.46
C GLY A 64 25.08 -4.49 -29.55
N LEU A 65 25.78 -4.31 -28.41
CA LEU A 65 27.16 -3.82 -28.34
C LEU A 65 28.03 -4.79 -27.55
N GLU A 66 29.33 -4.82 -27.84
CA GLU A 66 30.27 -5.64 -27.08
C GLU A 66 30.46 -5.10 -25.65
N ASP A 67 30.64 -3.78 -25.50
CA ASP A 67 30.82 -3.12 -24.21
C ASP A 67 29.48 -2.62 -23.64
N ASN A 68 29.10 -3.14 -22.48
CA ASN A 68 27.84 -2.85 -21.81
C ASN A 68 28.05 -2.04 -20.53
N LEU A 69 27.30 -0.96 -20.40
CA LEU A 69 27.29 -0.09 -19.24
C LEU A 69 25.86 0.13 -18.79
N GLY A 70 25.61 -0.09 -17.50
CA GLY A 70 24.31 0.13 -16.88
C GLY A 70 24.44 0.63 -15.46
N GLU A 71 23.42 1.34 -15.02
CA GLU A 71 23.22 1.75 -13.64
C GLU A 71 21.93 1.12 -13.16
N VAL A 72 21.95 0.52 -11.97
CA VAL A 72 20.79 -0.11 -11.34
C VAL A 72 20.61 0.50 -9.97
N THR A 73 19.43 1.05 -9.71
CA THR A 73 19.04 1.63 -8.43
C THR A 73 18.01 0.71 -7.78
N ILE A 74 18.40 0.12 -6.65
CA ILE A 74 17.60 -0.85 -5.90
C ILE A 74 17.23 -0.25 -4.54
N PRO A 75 15.96 -0.26 -4.12
CA PRO A 75 15.58 0.13 -2.77
C PRO A 75 16.21 -0.78 -1.69
N GLN A 76 16.76 -0.21 -0.61
CA GLN A 76 17.37 -0.97 0.51
C GLN A 76 16.36 -1.90 1.21
N ASN A 77 15.08 -1.53 1.15
CA ASN A 77 13.99 -2.30 1.71
C ASN A 77 13.54 -3.46 0.80
N LEU A 78 14.07 -3.60 -0.42
CA LEU A 78 13.88 -4.78 -1.28
C LEU A 78 15.07 -5.74 -1.13
N LEU A 79 16.26 -5.25 -1.47
CA LEU A 79 17.50 -6.02 -1.52
C LEU A 79 18.66 -5.11 -1.11
N GLY A 80 19.40 -5.50 -0.08
CA GLY A 80 20.35 -4.63 0.60
C GLY A 80 21.58 -5.37 1.14
N GLY A 81 22.36 -4.63 1.92
CA GLY A 81 23.62 -5.09 2.50
C GLY A 81 24.77 -5.12 1.48
N ASN A 82 25.53 -6.21 1.46
CA ASN A 82 26.58 -6.44 0.47
C ASN A 82 26.04 -7.16 -0.76
N PHE A 83 26.70 -6.96 -1.90
CA PHE A 83 26.29 -7.55 -3.17
C PHE A 83 27.36 -8.44 -3.79
N THR A 84 26.93 -9.59 -4.29
CA THR A 84 27.65 -10.44 -5.23
C THR A 84 26.95 -10.35 -6.58
N PHE A 85 27.73 -10.29 -7.66
CA PHE A 85 27.19 -10.17 -9.02
C PHE A 85 27.63 -11.35 -9.86
N GLN A 86 26.74 -11.88 -10.68
CA GLN A 86 27.08 -12.87 -11.69
C GLN A 86 26.57 -12.43 -13.06
N ILE A 87 27.34 -12.73 -14.10
CA ILE A 87 26.99 -12.46 -15.50
C ILE A 87 27.13 -13.77 -16.24
N ASN A 88 26.03 -14.26 -16.80
CA ASN A 88 25.95 -15.58 -17.43
C ASN A 88 26.51 -16.69 -16.53
N ASP A 89 26.09 -16.71 -15.26
CA ASP A 89 26.49 -17.68 -14.23
C ASP A 89 27.97 -17.63 -13.80
N VAL A 90 28.71 -16.58 -14.21
CA VAL A 90 30.10 -16.34 -13.79
C VAL A 90 30.17 -15.13 -12.88
N GLU A 91 30.81 -15.26 -11.72
CA GLU A 91 31.02 -14.13 -10.81
C GLU A 91 31.74 -12.97 -11.48
N SER A 92 31.23 -11.76 -11.25
CA SER A 92 31.73 -10.52 -11.79
C SER A 92 31.89 -9.48 -10.70
N ILE A 93 32.95 -8.68 -10.80
CA ILE A 93 33.18 -7.57 -9.87
C ILE A 93 32.48 -6.33 -10.42
N GLN A 94 31.42 -5.88 -9.74
CA GLN A 94 30.71 -4.64 -10.06
C GLN A 94 30.88 -3.62 -8.94
N LYS A 95 30.76 -2.34 -9.28
CA LYS A 95 30.86 -1.26 -8.29
C LYS A 95 29.48 -0.96 -7.74
N PHE A 96 29.36 -0.78 -6.43
CA PHE A 96 28.12 -0.32 -5.83
C PHE A 96 28.38 0.71 -4.72
N LYS A 97 27.37 1.55 -4.47
CA LYS A 97 27.30 2.47 -3.34
C LYS A 97 25.93 2.35 -2.70
N SER A 98 25.90 2.16 -1.39
CA SER A 98 24.66 2.10 -0.62
C SER A 98 24.47 3.38 0.19
N SER A 99 23.24 3.87 0.23
CA SER A 99 22.75 4.93 1.11
C SER A 99 21.72 4.35 2.08
N GLU A 100 21.12 5.19 2.93
CA GLU A 100 20.05 4.75 3.84
C GLU A 100 18.80 4.24 3.10
N ARG A 101 18.59 4.64 1.83
CA ARG A 101 17.34 4.36 1.10
C ARG A 101 17.50 3.46 -0.12
N ILE A 102 18.62 3.61 -0.83
CA ILE A 102 18.88 2.90 -2.09
C ILE A 102 20.30 2.36 -2.15
N SER A 103 20.49 1.28 -2.92
CA SER A 103 21.76 0.83 -3.47
C SER A 103 21.85 1.23 -4.93
N PHE A 104 22.94 1.90 -5.28
CA PHE A 104 23.27 2.29 -6.64
C PHE A 104 24.41 1.41 -7.14
N ILE A 105 24.16 0.62 -8.17
CA ILE A 105 25.07 -0.37 -8.75
C ILE A 105 25.46 0.09 -10.15
N THR A 106 26.75 0.06 -10.46
CA THR A 106 27.27 0.27 -11.80
C THR A 106 27.67 -1.07 -12.39
N LEU A 107 26.95 -1.47 -13.44
CA LEU A 107 27.21 -2.65 -14.25
C LEU A 107 28.17 -2.31 -15.39
N ASN A 108 29.21 -3.13 -15.54
CA ASN A 108 30.16 -3.09 -16.64
C ASN A 108 30.52 -4.53 -17.03
N PHE A 109 30.24 -4.91 -18.29
CA PHE A 109 30.56 -6.24 -18.80
C PHE A 109 30.68 -6.27 -20.32
N THR A 110 31.29 -7.34 -20.83
CA THR A 110 31.42 -7.59 -22.26
C THR A 110 30.51 -8.73 -22.72
N GLY A 111 29.81 -8.55 -23.83
CA GLY A 111 28.95 -9.58 -24.41
C GLY A 111 27.87 -9.03 -25.35
N ILE A 112 27.63 -9.71 -26.46
CA ILE A 112 26.60 -9.37 -27.46
C ILE A 112 25.45 -10.38 -27.37
N GLY A 113 24.23 -9.93 -27.61
CA GLY A 113 23.04 -10.76 -27.58
C GLY A 113 22.41 -10.84 -26.20
N GLU A 114 21.78 -11.97 -25.90
CA GLU A 114 21.09 -12.20 -24.63
C GLU A 114 22.10 -12.53 -23.53
N ASN A 115 22.00 -11.79 -22.43
CA ASN A 115 22.85 -11.94 -21.26
C ASN A 115 21.98 -11.95 -20.00
N LYS A 116 22.41 -12.71 -18.99
CA LYS A 116 21.76 -12.79 -17.69
C LYS A 116 22.64 -12.11 -16.65
N VAL A 117 22.07 -11.18 -15.88
CA VAL A 117 22.78 -10.52 -14.77
C VAL A 117 22.05 -10.83 -13.47
N ASP A 118 22.76 -11.46 -12.55
CA ASP A 118 22.27 -11.78 -11.21
C ASP A 118 22.89 -10.83 -10.18
N ILE A 119 22.04 -10.16 -9.42
CA ILE A 119 22.41 -9.27 -8.31
C ILE A 119 21.95 -9.94 -7.03
N ILE A 120 22.90 -10.42 -6.23
CA ILE A 120 22.63 -11.21 -5.02
C ILE A 120 23.00 -10.36 -3.80
N GLY A 121 22.02 -10.07 -2.95
CA GLY A 121 22.21 -9.28 -1.72
C GLY A 121 22.40 -10.15 -0.48
N THR A 122 22.91 -9.56 0.61
CA THR A 122 22.95 -10.24 1.92
C THR A 122 21.64 -10.10 2.69
N ASP A 123 20.91 -9.02 2.45
CA ASP A 123 19.67 -8.69 3.15
C ASP A 123 18.52 -8.55 2.15
N VAL A 124 17.33 -8.99 2.54
CA VAL A 124 16.09 -8.89 1.75
C VAL A 124 14.97 -8.43 2.64
N LEU A 125 14.12 -7.53 2.13
CA LEU A 125 12.95 -7.02 2.85
C LEU A 125 13.27 -6.34 4.19
N VAL A 126 14.37 -5.58 4.25
CA VAL A 126 14.78 -4.87 5.46
C VAL A 126 13.73 -3.82 5.83
N GLY A 127 13.12 -3.99 7.01
CA GLY A 127 12.08 -3.08 7.48
C GLY A 127 10.72 -3.25 6.79
N VAL A 128 10.54 -4.30 6.00
CA VAL A 128 9.27 -4.64 5.35
C VAL A 128 8.69 -5.88 6.00
N LYS A 129 7.48 -5.78 6.56
CA LYS A 129 6.74 -6.96 7.03
C LYS A 129 6.27 -7.75 5.82
N GLU A 130 6.69 -9.01 5.77
CA GLU A 130 6.28 -9.97 4.75
C GLU A 130 4.76 -10.20 4.81
N ILE A 131 4.07 -10.04 3.68
CA ILE A 131 2.68 -10.45 3.53
C ILE A 131 2.73 -11.88 2.99
N VAL A 132 2.63 -12.85 3.90
CA VAL A 132 2.60 -14.28 3.53
C VAL A 132 1.19 -14.60 3.03
N GLU A 133 1.04 -14.99 1.76
CA GLU A 133 -0.17 -15.68 1.30
C GLU A 133 -0.19 -17.08 1.94
N VAL A 134 -1.02 -17.26 2.98
CA VAL A 134 -1.19 -18.54 3.68
C VAL A 134 -2.45 -19.24 3.17
N VAL A 135 -2.25 -20.41 2.53
CA VAL A 135 -3.29 -21.46 2.39
C VAL A 135 -3.61 -21.96 3.82
N PRO A 136 -4.88 -22.02 4.22
CA PRO A 136 -5.27 -21.90 5.62
C PRO A 136 -5.10 -23.21 6.40
N ASP A 137 -4.45 -23.14 7.56
CA ASP A 137 -4.90 -23.84 8.78
C ASP A 137 -4.32 -23.15 10.03
N GLU A 138 -5.25 -22.62 10.84
CA GLU A 138 -5.20 -22.15 12.24
C GLU A 138 -3.92 -21.50 12.81
N VAL A 139 -3.74 -20.18 12.57
CA VAL A 139 -3.31 -19.19 13.58
C VAL A 139 -3.99 -17.85 13.27
N THR A 140 -4.64 -17.26 14.27
CA THR A 140 -5.40 -16.00 14.24
C THR A 140 -4.70 -14.85 13.52
N TYR A 141 -5.33 -14.38 12.45
CA TYR A 141 -4.96 -13.18 11.70
C TYR A 141 -5.17 -11.93 12.57
N GLU A 142 -4.11 -11.16 12.83
CA GLU A 142 -4.27 -9.71 12.86
C GLU A 142 -3.94 -9.21 11.44
N ASP A 143 -5.02 -9.06 10.66
CA ASP A 143 -5.06 -8.47 9.32
C ASP A 143 -4.41 -7.07 9.33
N PRO A 144 -3.34 -6.80 8.55
CA PRO A 144 -2.79 -5.46 8.42
C PRO A 144 -3.70 -4.62 7.51
N GLY A 145 -4.84 -4.20 8.05
CA GLY A 145 -5.47 -2.92 7.74
C GLY A 145 -6.04 -2.78 6.35
N GLY A 146 -7.20 -3.39 6.13
CA GLY A 146 -8.09 -2.96 5.08
C GLY A 146 -8.46 -1.45 5.19
N GLY A 147 -8.56 -0.84 4.02
CA GLY A 147 -8.95 0.55 3.88
C GLY A 147 -10.45 0.75 4.11
N CYS A 148 -10.86 1.99 4.33
CA CYS A 148 -12.28 2.35 4.40
C CYS A 148 -12.89 2.42 2.98
N LEU A 149 -12.87 1.33 2.22
CA LEU A 149 -13.22 1.22 0.80
C LEU A 149 -14.51 1.98 0.41
N ILE A 150 -15.60 1.77 1.15
CA ILE A 150 -16.89 2.45 0.89
C ILE A 150 -16.76 3.96 1.11
N ALA A 151 -16.09 4.39 2.18
CA ALA A 151 -15.94 5.80 2.51
C ALA A 151 -14.98 6.48 1.52
N THR A 152 -13.89 5.82 1.14
CA THR A 152 -12.96 6.29 0.11
C THR A 152 -13.64 6.46 -1.23
N ALA A 153 -14.44 5.47 -1.66
CA ALA A 153 -15.21 5.58 -2.90
C ALA A 153 -16.24 6.72 -2.83
N THR A 154 -16.82 6.98 -1.65
CA THR A 154 -17.80 8.06 -1.44
C THR A 154 -17.19 9.46 -1.43
N PHE A 155 -16.09 9.64 -0.70
CA PHE A 155 -15.46 10.95 -0.46
C PHE A 155 -14.26 11.23 -1.38
N GLY A 156 -13.92 10.28 -2.24
CA GLY A 156 -12.98 10.42 -3.35
C GLY A 156 -11.50 10.32 -2.98
N SER A 157 -11.16 10.20 -1.69
CA SER A 157 -9.77 10.06 -1.26
C SER A 157 -9.67 9.37 0.10
N GLU A 158 -8.63 8.56 0.25
CA GLU A 158 -8.23 8.03 1.56
C GLU A 158 -7.88 9.15 2.54
N LEU A 159 -7.42 10.31 2.04
CA LEU A 159 -7.08 11.49 2.84
C LEU A 159 -8.28 12.42 3.07
N ALA A 160 -9.48 12.04 2.65
CA ALA A 160 -10.66 12.85 2.90
C ALA A 160 -10.91 12.95 4.43
N PRO A 161 -11.33 14.13 4.94
CA PRO A 161 -11.52 14.33 6.38
C PRO A 161 -12.45 13.30 7.04
N GLN A 162 -13.52 12.90 6.33
CA GLN A 162 -14.47 11.90 6.81
C GLN A 162 -13.85 10.51 6.94
N VAL A 163 -12.91 10.17 6.05
CA VAL A 163 -12.22 8.88 6.06
C VAL A 163 -11.16 8.87 7.16
N GLN A 164 -10.44 9.98 7.34
CA GLN A 164 -9.47 10.13 8.43
C GLN A 164 -10.15 10.10 9.80
N GLN A 165 -11.31 10.75 9.96
CA GLN A 165 -12.10 10.67 11.18
C GLN A 165 -12.45 9.23 11.57
N LEU A 166 -12.82 8.39 10.59
CA LEU A 166 -13.12 6.98 10.86
C LEU A 166 -11.87 6.19 11.27
N ARG A 167 -10.71 6.51 10.70
CA ARG A 167 -9.43 5.90 11.07
C ARG A 167 -9.01 6.28 12.48
N GLU A 168 -9.03 7.57 12.80
CA GLU A 168 -8.71 8.09 14.14
C GLU A 168 -9.64 7.46 15.18
N LEU A 169 -10.94 7.40 14.92
CA LEU A 169 -11.90 6.74 15.80
C LEU A 169 -11.57 5.26 16.02
N ARG A 170 -11.27 4.53 14.94
CA ARG A 170 -10.91 3.11 15.03
C ARG A 170 -9.63 2.93 15.85
N ASP A 171 -8.58 3.65 15.49
CA ASP A 171 -7.23 3.43 15.97
C ASP A 171 -7.05 3.97 17.40
N ASP A 172 -7.59 5.16 17.69
CA ASP A 172 -7.37 5.86 18.95
C ASP A 172 -8.45 5.57 20.02
N LYS A 173 -9.62 5.04 19.63
CA LYS A 173 -10.71 4.71 20.57
C LYS A 173 -11.05 3.23 20.60
N LEU A 174 -11.46 2.67 19.45
CA LEU A 174 -12.01 1.31 19.43
C LEU A 174 -10.94 0.26 19.71
N LEU A 175 -9.81 0.31 18.98
CA LEU A 175 -8.71 -0.65 19.12
C LEU A 175 -7.93 -0.49 20.42
N GLN A 176 -8.16 0.56 21.19
CA GLN A 176 -7.58 0.72 22.53
C GLN A 176 -8.30 -0.09 23.60
N THR A 177 -9.46 -0.69 23.28
CA THR A 177 -10.27 -1.48 24.23
C THR A 177 -10.48 -2.91 23.77
N GLU A 178 -10.64 -3.85 24.71
CA GLU A 178 -10.90 -5.26 24.40
C GLU A 178 -12.22 -5.45 23.64
N TYR A 179 -13.29 -4.78 24.09
CA TYR A 179 -14.60 -4.83 23.44
C TYR A 179 -14.60 -4.19 22.05
N GLY A 180 -13.88 -3.09 21.87
CA GLY A 180 -13.76 -2.43 20.57
C GLY A 180 -12.96 -3.27 19.57
N LYS A 181 -11.91 -3.98 19.99
CA LYS A 181 -11.21 -4.96 19.15
C LYS A 181 -12.14 -6.08 18.69
N SER A 182 -12.85 -6.73 19.61
CA SER A 182 -13.78 -7.82 19.28
C SER A 182 -14.91 -7.37 18.33
N PHE A 183 -15.42 -6.14 18.53
CA PHE A 183 -16.37 -5.53 17.61
C PHE A 183 -15.75 -5.33 16.22
N MET A 184 -14.55 -4.75 16.15
CA MET A 184 -13.86 -4.48 14.89
C MET A 184 -13.52 -5.77 14.14
N ASP A 185 -13.14 -6.85 14.82
CA ASP A 185 -12.87 -8.15 14.18
C ASP A 185 -14.12 -8.69 13.49
N SER A 186 -15.25 -8.67 14.20
CA SER A 186 -16.55 -9.11 13.67
C SER A 186 -17.04 -8.20 12.54
N PHE A 187 -16.89 -6.89 12.71
CA PHE A 187 -17.24 -5.90 11.71
C PHE A 187 -16.41 -6.06 10.44
N ASN A 188 -15.09 -6.19 10.56
CA ASN A 188 -14.15 -6.31 9.45
C ASN A 188 -14.45 -7.53 8.58
N ALA A 189 -14.76 -8.67 9.20
CA ALA A 189 -15.11 -9.90 8.48
C ALA A 189 -16.29 -9.67 7.52
N PHE A 190 -17.34 -8.99 7.97
CA PHE A 190 -18.48 -8.64 7.13
C PHE A 190 -18.17 -7.50 6.16
N TYR A 191 -17.47 -6.47 6.64
CA TYR A 191 -17.16 -5.28 5.87
C TYR A 191 -16.33 -5.60 4.64
N TYR A 192 -15.24 -6.35 4.76
CA TYR A 192 -14.39 -6.70 3.62
C TYR A 192 -15.00 -7.75 2.70
N LEU A 193 -15.99 -8.50 3.18
CA LEU A 193 -16.78 -9.39 2.32
C LEU A 193 -17.63 -8.61 1.31
N VAL A 194 -18.17 -7.45 1.70
CA VAL A 194 -19.18 -6.71 0.92
C VAL A 194 -18.63 -5.44 0.27
N SER A 195 -17.69 -4.77 0.94
CA SER A 195 -17.22 -3.44 0.53
C SER A 195 -16.50 -3.35 -0.82
N PRO A 196 -15.74 -4.35 -1.32
CA PRO A 196 -15.05 -4.22 -2.61
C PRO A 196 -16.03 -4.01 -3.77
N GLN A 197 -17.05 -4.87 -3.87
CA GLN A 197 -18.06 -4.80 -4.92
C GLN A 197 -18.88 -3.51 -4.84
N MET A 198 -19.20 -3.06 -3.61
CA MET A 198 -19.90 -1.79 -3.41
C MET A 198 -19.05 -0.59 -3.85
N ALA A 199 -17.77 -0.57 -3.49
CA ALA A 199 -16.85 0.51 -3.86
C ALA A 199 -16.64 0.58 -5.38
N ASP A 200 -16.55 -0.56 -6.07
CA ASP A 200 -16.48 -0.63 -7.53
C ASP A 200 -17.74 -0.02 -8.15
N TYR A 201 -18.91 -0.42 -7.67
CA TYR A 201 -20.18 0.10 -8.16
C TYR A 201 -20.37 1.60 -7.89
N GLN A 202 -19.86 2.12 -6.77
CA GLN A 202 -19.83 3.56 -6.47
C GLN A 202 -18.94 4.36 -7.42
N ARG A 203 -17.86 3.78 -7.95
CA ARG A 203 -16.98 4.43 -8.92
C ARG A 203 -17.61 4.50 -10.31
N GLU A 204 -18.40 3.49 -10.66
CA GLU A 204 -19.09 3.41 -11.96
C GLU A 204 -20.38 4.23 -12.01
N ASN A 205 -21.08 4.40 -10.88
CA ASN A 205 -22.38 5.05 -10.82
C ASN A 205 -22.42 6.25 -9.86
N PRO A 206 -22.29 7.49 -10.39
CA PRO A 206 -22.33 8.71 -9.57
C PRO A 206 -23.62 8.91 -8.78
N ALA A 207 -24.77 8.49 -9.32
CA ALA A 207 -26.05 8.61 -8.61
C ALA A 207 -26.13 7.64 -7.42
N PHE A 208 -25.59 6.42 -7.59
CA PHE A 208 -25.46 5.48 -6.48
C PHE A 208 -24.47 5.98 -5.43
N ASN A 209 -23.35 6.58 -5.84
CA ASN A 209 -22.40 7.20 -4.93
C ASN A 209 -23.07 8.27 -4.05
N GLU A 210 -23.82 9.20 -4.65
CA GLU A 210 -24.53 10.24 -3.89
C GLU A 210 -25.60 9.65 -2.96
N LEU A 211 -26.27 8.56 -3.35
CA LEU A 211 -27.17 7.84 -2.45
C LEU A 211 -26.42 7.26 -1.24
N VAL A 212 -25.29 6.59 -1.48
CA VAL A 212 -24.44 6.05 -0.40
C VAL A 212 -23.93 7.18 0.48
N LYS A 213 -23.52 8.31 -0.10
CA LYS A 213 -23.05 9.51 0.62
C LYS A 213 -24.10 10.08 1.55
N VAL A 214 -25.32 10.26 1.06
CA VAL A 214 -26.47 10.68 1.88
C VAL A 214 -26.74 9.64 2.98
N GLY A 215 -26.60 8.35 2.65
CA GLY A 215 -26.77 7.25 3.58
C GLY A 215 -25.71 7.20 4.69
N ILE A 216 -24.42 7.40 4.42
CA ILE A 216 -23.36 7.22 5.42
C ILE A 216 -22.99 8.50 6.17
N THR A 217 -23.25 9.68 5.61
CA THR A 217 -22.86 10.96 6.22
C THR A 217 -23.48 11.17 7.61
N PRO A 218 -24.80 10.92 7.84
CA PRO A 218 -25.38 11.05 9.17
C PRO A 218 -24.72 10.09 10.18
N MET A 219 -24.45 8.84 9.76
CA MET A 219 -23.76 7.85 10.59
C MET A 219 -22.37 8.35 11.00
N ILE A 220 -21.52 8.76 10.05
CA ILE A 220 -20.17 9.27 10.33
C ILE A 220 -20.22 10.48 11.25
N THR A 221 -21.20 11.37 11.06
CA THR A 221 -21.38 12.54 11.91
C THR A 221 -21.70 12.13 13.34
N THR A 222 -22.60 11.16 13.54
CA THR A 222 -22.94 10.65 14.88
C THR A 222 -21.78 9.92 15.55
N LEU A 223 -20.88 9.30 14.79
CA LEU A 223 -19.72 8.59 15.33
C LEU A 223 -18.71 9.53 16.01
N SER A 224 -18.69 10.83 15.68
CA SER A 224 -17.87 11.82 16.40
C SER A 224 -18.19 11.90 17.90
N LEU A 225 -19.39 11.47 18.32
CA LEU A 225 -19.74 11.44 19.75
C LEU A 225 -18.89 10.46 20.55
N MET A 226 -18.26 9.48 19.90
CA MET A 226 -17.37 8.54 20.57
C MET A 226 -16.08 9.22 21.06
N ASP A 227 -15.72 10.39 20.54
CA ASP A 227 -14.55 11.14 20.99
C ASP A 227 -14.66 11.57 22.46
N TYR A 228 -15.88 11.75 22.94
CA TYR A 228 -16.19 12.09 24.33
C TYR A 228 -16.06 10.90 25.29
N ALA A 229 -15.96 9.67 24.79
CA ALA A 229 -15.74 8.50 25.63
C ALA A 229 -14.29 8.50 26.14
N GLN A 230 -14.12 8.51 27.47
CA GLN A 230 -12.80 8.50 28.13
C GLN A 230 -12.53 7.18 28.86
N THR A 231 -13.57 6.40 29.13
CA THR A 231 -13.49 5.12 29.84
C THR A 231 -14.09 3.98 29.02
N ASP A 232 -13.68 2.74 29.30
CA ASP A 232 -14.18 1.54 28.60
C ASP A 232 -15.71 1.39 28.70
N SER A 233 -16.30 1.76 29.85
CA SER A 233 -17.75 1.73 30.06
C SER A 233 -18.49 2.80 29.24
N GLU A 234 -17.88 3.98 29.05
CA GLU A 234 -18.40 5.03 28.19
C GLU A 234 -18.34 4.62 26.72
N ILE A 235 -17.26 3.96 26.28
CA ILE A 235 -17.13 3.45 24.90
C ILE A 235 -18.25 2.45 24.61
N ILE A 236 -18.55 1.54 25.54
CA ILE A 236 -19.64 0.58 25.39
C ILE A 236 -21.00 1.29 25.37
N SER A 237 -21.28 2.15 26.35
CA SER A 237 -22.60 2.80 26.48
C SER A 237 -22.89 3.78 25.35
N ILE A 238 -21.91 4.59 24.94
CA ILE A 238 -22.01 5.49 23.78
C ILE A 238 -22.11 4.65 22.50
N GLY A 239 -21.28 3.61 22.33
CA GLY A 239 -21.32 2.74 21.16
C GLY A 239 -22.68 2.07 20.94
N ILE A 240 -23.26 1.47 21.99
CA ILE A 240 -24.61 0.88 21.94
C ILE A 240 -25.65 1.95 21.61
N SER A 241 -25.56 3.14 22.22
CA SER A 241 -26.49 4.24 21.96
C SER A 241 -26.44 4.69 20.50
N LEU A 242 -25.24 4.76 19.91
CA LEU A 242 -25.03 5.12 18.51
C LEU A 242 -25.57 4.04 17.55
N ILE A 243 -25.40 2.76 17.88
CA ILE A 243 -25.98 1.66 17.10
C ILE A 243 -27.52 1.77 17.11
N ILE A 244 -28.13 1.95 18.29
CA ILE A 244 -29.59 2.10 18.42
C ILE A 244 -30.08 3.32 17.65
N LEU A 245 -29.37 4.45 17.75
CA LEU A 245 -29.69 5.68 17.03
C LEU A 245 -29.66 5.47 15.51
N ASN A 246 -28.61 4.84 14.98
CA ASN A 246 -28.48 4.57 13.55
C ASN A 246 -29.54 3.57 13.06
N VAL A 247 -29.79 2.49 13.80
CA VAL A 247 -30.88 1.53 13.48
C VAL A 247 -32.24 2.23 13.47
N GLY A 248 -32.51 3.08 14.47
CA GLY A 248 -33.74 3.88 14.53
C GLY A 248 -33.88 4.82 13.34
N MET A 249 -32.78 5.43 12.90
CA MET A 249 -32.76 6.35 11.76
C MET A 249 -32.98 5.63 10.42
N TYR A 250 -32.26 4.52 10.15
CA TYR A 250 -32.32 3.84 8.86
C TYR A 250 -33.47 2.84 8.71
N LEU A 251 -33.99 2.28 9.82
CA LEU A 251 -35.08 1.32 9.78
C LEU A 251 -36.35 1.85 10.46
N GLY A 252 -36.21 2.46 11.64
CA GLY A 252 -37.35 2.93 12.43
C GLY A 252 -38.14 4.04 11.76
N LEU A 253 -37.48 5.14 11.38
CA LEU A 253 -38.13 6.28 10.72
C LEU A 253 -38.82 5.89 9.41
N PRO A 254 -38.18 5.19 8.45
CA PRO A 254 -38.85 4.73 7.24
C PRO A 254 -40.06 3.82 7.53
N ALA A 255 -39.95 2.89 8.50
CA ALA A 255 -41.06 2.00 8.86
C ALA A 255 -42.28 2.78 9.40
N ILE A 256 -42.06 3.77 10.27
CA ILE A 256 -43.14 4.62 10.80
C ILE A 256 -43.80 5.42 9.68
N VAL A 257 -43.01 6.01 8.77
CA VAL A 257 -43.53 6.74 7.61
C VAL A 257 -44.39 5.83 6.73
N ILE A 258 -43.92 4.63 6.41
CA ILE A 258 -44.67 3.65 5.59
C ILE A 258 -45.97 3.23 6.29
N MET A 259 -45.94 2.95 7.58
CA MET A 259 -47.15 2.60 8.35
C MET A 259 -48.13 3.77 8.47
N GLY A 260 -47.62 5.00 8.60
CA GLY A 260 -48.40 6.22 8.62
C GLY A 260 -49.13 6.47 7.30
N ILE A 261 -48.43 6.30 6.18
CA ILE A 261 -49.03 6.41 4.83
C ILE A 261 -50.09 5.32 4.61
N LYS A 262 -49.86 4.07 5.06
CA LYS A 262 -50.85 2.99 4.96
C LYS A 262 -52.11 3.19 5.82
N ARG A 263 -52.05 4.07 6.83
CA ARG A 263 -53.18 4.38 7.71
C ARG A 263 -54.03 5.56 7.21
N ILE A 264 -53.55 6.30 6.20
CA ILE A 264 -54.27 7.37 5.49
C ILE A 264 -54.98 6.75 4.29
#